data_AF-A0A958AJ70-F1
#
_entry.id   AF-A0A958AJ70-F1
#
_cell.length_a   1.000
_cell.length_b   1.000
_cell.length_c   1.000
_cell.angle_alpha   90.00
_cell.angle_beta   90.00
_cell.angle_gamma   90.00
#
_symmetry.space_group_name_H-M   'P 1'
#
loop_
_entity.id
_entity.type
_entity.pdbx_description
1 polymer ?
#
loop_
_entity_poly.entity_id
_entity_poly.type
_entity_poly.pdbx_seq_one_letter_code
_entity_poly.pdbx_strand_id
1 'polypeptide(L)'
;MRKYWAIFKAQLLNNVAYIGNFLAGSGAIVLFMFIFAQLWRAAYSSTGGNEIAGLSYHDVLWYLLLAEVIELSKPRLAQAIAQSVRDGSIAYQLTKPYNFLVYQCSVGLGDSALKMVVNAIVGGAVIWSIVGPPPDPRWWPLVLLLVLGGWGIYFCFTALIGLAAFVTEEVRAFEWIYQKLIFILGGFLIPLDLYPAWLQP
;
A
#
# COMPACT_ATOMS: atom_id res chain seq x y z
N MET A 1 -16.69 -16.11 11.73
CA MET A 1 -15.88 -16.09 10.49
C MET A 1 -16.72 -15.94 9.21
N ARG A 2 -17.76 -16.77 8.97
CA ARG A 2 -18.56 -16.73 7.73
C ARG A 2 -19.11 -15.34 7.35
N LYS A 3 -19.56 -14.54 8.33
CA LYS A 3 -20.07 -13.17 8.09
C LYS A 3 -19.01 -12.20 7.55
N TYR A 4 -17.80 -12.23 8.11
CA TYR A 4 -16.69 -11.36 7.71
C TYR A 4 -16.16 -11.73 6.34
N TRP A 5 -16.10 -13.04 6.05
CA TRP A 5 -15.78 -13.53 4.72
C TRP A 5 -16.82 -13.09 3.67
N ALA A 6 -18.11 -13.10 4.01
CA ALA A 6 -19.16 -12.60 3.13
C ALA A 6 -19.00 -11.10 2.83
N ILE A 7 -18.63 -10.30 3.84
CA ILE A 7 -18.34 -8.86 3.68
C ILE A 7 -17.13 -8.66 2.75
N PHE A 8 -16.03 -9.37 2.99
CA PHE A 8 -14.86 -9.33 2.12
C PHE A 8 -15.21 -9.68 0.67
N LYS A 9 -15.95 -10.78 0.46
CA LYS A 9 -16.38 -11.21 -0.88
C LYS A 9 -17.30 -10.18 -1.54
N ALA A 10 -18.23 -9.60 -0.80
CA ALA A 10 -19.11 -8.55 -1.32
C ALA A 10 -18.31 -7.31 -1.76
N GLN A 11 -17.36 -6.88 -0.93
CA GLN A 11 -16.48 -5.75 -1.26
C GLN A 11 -15.64 -6.05 -2.51
N LEU A 12 -15.07 -7.26 -2.59
CA LEU A 12 -14.27 -7.68 -3.74
C LEU A 12 -15.11 -7.70 -5.02
N LEU A 13 -16.33 -8.25 -4.98
CA LEU A 13 -17.25 -8.26 -6.12
C LEU A 13 -17.66 -6.85 -6.54
N ASN A 14 -17.91 -5.96 -5.58
CA ASN A 14 -18.17 -4.54 -5.86
C ASN A 14 -16.98 -3.92 -6.60
N ASN A 15 -15.76 -4.16 -6.13
CA ASN A 15 -14.56 -3.63 -6.75
C ASN A 15 -14.34 -4.17 -8.18
N VAL A 16 -14.60 -5.46 -8.41
CA VAL A 16 -14.52 -6.07 -9.74
C VAL A 16 -15.59 -5.50 -10.68
N ALA A 17 -16.81 -5.25 -10.19
CA ALA A 17 -17.86 -4.64 -11.00
C ALA A 17 -17.48 -3.23 -11.50
N TYR A 18 -16.65 -2.51 -10.72
CA TYR A 18 -16.13 -1.19 -11.06
C TYR A 18 -14.65 -1.21 -11.46
N ILE A 19 -14.19 -2.26 -12.13
CA ILE A 19 -12.77 -2.41 -12.52
C ILE A 19 -12.21 -1.22 -13.33
N GLY A 20 -13.06 -0.51 -14.09
CA GLY A 20 -12.66 0.70 -14.82
C GLY A 20 -12.08 1.79 -13.91
N ASN A 21 -12.58 1.93 -12.68
CA ASN A 21 -12.03 2.87 -11.71
C ASN A 21 -10.62 2.46 -11.26
N PHE A 22 -10.37 1.15 -11.15
CA PHE A 22 -9.06 0.61 -10.78
C PHE A 22 -8.06 0.74 -11.92
N LEU A 23 -8.47 0.49 -13.17
CA LEU A 23 -7.62 0.67 -14.35
C LEU A 23 -7.25 2.15 -14.56
N ALA A 24 -8.21 3.06 -14.37
CA ALA A 24 -7.92 4.49 -14.37
C ALA A 24 -6.94 4.88 -13.25
N GLY A 25 -7.13 4.32 -12.04
CA GLY A 25 -6.20 4.49 -10.92
C GLY A 25 -4.81 3.88 -11.17
N SER A 26 -4.73 2.82 -11.97
CA SER A 26 -3.47 2.14 -12.35
C SER A 26 -2.63 2.96 -13.34
N GLY A 27 -3.16 4.04 -13.92
CA GLY A 27 -2.34 4.99 -14.66
C GLY A 27 -1.23 5.60 -13.79
N ALA A 28 -1.47 5.75 -12.48
CA ALA A 28 -0.49 6.26 -11.53
C ALA A 28 0.72 5.33 -11.39
N ILE A 29 0.51 4.00 -11.32
CA ILE A 29 1.62 3.04 -11.18
C ILE A 29 2.55 3.08 -12.41
N VAL A 30 2.01 3.28 -13.61
CA VAL A 30 2.80 3.40 -14.84
C VAL A 30 3.62 4.70 -14.83
N LEU A 31 3.01 5.80 -14.38
CA LEU A 31 3.68 7.09 -14.29
C LEU A 31 4.82 7.07 -13.26
N PHE A 32 4.56 6.59 -12.03
CA PHE A 32 5.58 6.49 -10.98
C PHE A 32 6.69 5.49 -11.36
N MET A 33 6.29 4.29 -11.79
CA MET A 33 6.89 3.49 -12.87
C MET A 33 8.07 4.12 -13.61
N PHE A 34 7.65 4.92 -14.57
CA PHE A 34 8.49 5.61 -15.52
C PHE A 34 9.40 6.65 -14.85
N ILE A 35 8.86 7.45 -13.93
CA ILE A 35 9.63 8.49 -13.22
C ILE A 35 10.79 7.86 -12.44
N PHE A 36 10.53 6.81 -11.66
CA PHE A 36 11.58 6.12 -10.90
C PHE A 36 12.60 5.45 -11.82
N ALA A 37 12.17 4.86 -12.93
CA ALA A 37 13.09 4.32 -13.93
C ALA A 37 14.03 5.41 -14.48
N GLN A 38 13.53 6.58 -14.84
CA GLN A 38 14.39 7.67 -15.34
C GLN A 38 15.29 8.25 -14.24
N LEU A 39 14.73 8.46 -13.05
CA LEU A 39 15.46 8.98 -11.90
C LEU A 39 16.66 8.09 -11.55
N TRP A 40 16.41 6.79 -11.39
CA TRP A 40 17.46 5.85 -11.00
C TRP A 40 18.42 5.56 -12.14
N ARG A 41 17.96 5.57 -13.40
CA ARG A 41 18.89 5.48 -14.55
C ARG A 41 19.92 6.61 -14.53
N ALA A 42 19.48 7.83 -14.25
CA ALA A 42 20.39 8.98 -14.13
C ALA A 42 21.37 8.79 -12.95
N ALA A 43 20.90 8.31 -11.80
CA ALA A 43 21.74 8.06 -10.63
C ALA A 43 22.80 6.96 -10.85
N TYR A 44 22.45 5.86 -11.50
CA TYR A 44 23.41 4.81 -11.85
C TYR A 44 24.41 5.27 -12.92
N SER A 45 23.98 6.10 -13.88
CA SER A 45 24.91 6.64 -14.89
C SER A 45 25.96 7.61 -14.35
N SER A 46 25.69 8.29 -13.23
CA SER A 46 26.63 9.25 -12.62
C SER A 46 27.64 8.59 -11.69
N THR A 47 27.34 7.41 -11.16
CA THR A 47 28.17 6.72 -10.16
C THR A 47 29.32 5.92 -10.80
N GLY A 48 29.26 5.66 -12.12
CA GLY A 48 30.30 4.95 -12.87
C GLY A 48 30.43 3.45 -12.56
N GLY A 49 29.63 2.92 -11.63
CA GLY A 49 29.53 1.51 -11.27
C GLY A 49 28.13 0.94 -11.52
N ASN A 50 28.03 -0.39 -11.56
CA ASN A 50 26.77 -1.10 -11.82
C ASN A 50 25.90 -1.31 -10.57
N GLU A 51 26.41 -0.97 -9.39
CA GLU A 51 25.74 -1.18 -8.10
C GLU A 51 25.86 0.06 -7.21
N ILE A 52 24.80 0.33 -6.45
CA ILE A 52 24.79 1.35 -5.40
C ILE A 52 24.33 0.65 -4.12
N ALA A 53 25.19 0.64 -3.08
CA ALA A 53 24.99 -0.12 -1.84
C ALA A 53 24.66 -1.62 -2.06
N GLY A 54 25.28 -2.25 -3.07
CA GLY A 54 25.07 -3.66 -3.39
C GLY A 54 23.74 -3.97 -4.12
N LEU A 55 22.96 -2.95 -4.46
CA LEU A 55 21.77 -3.10 -5.28
C LEU A 55 22.09 -2.72 -6.73
N SER A 56 21.69 -3.57 -7.67
CA SER A 56 21.71 -3.24 -9.09
C SER A 56 20.50 -2.37 -9.46
N TYR A 57 20.57 -1.73 -10.63
CA TYR A 57 19.42 -0.99 -11.17
C TYR A 57 18.16 -1.87 -11.32
N HIS A 58 18.33 -3.18 -11.59
CA HIS A 58 17.24 -4.14 -11.62
C HIS A 58 16.58 -4.30 -10.25
N ASP A 59 17.37 -4.48 -9.19
CA ASP A 59 16.88 -4.69 -7.83
C ASP A 59 16.10 -3.48 -7.32
N VAL A 60 16.62 -2.27 -7.57
CA VAL A 60 15.98 -1.03 -7.14
C VAL A 60 14.62 -0.83 -7.78
N LEU A 61 14.46 -1.13 -9.08
CA LEU A 61 13.15 -0.98 -9.73
C LEU A 61 12.12 -1.98 -9.23
N TRP A 62 12.52 -3.24 -8.98
CA TRP A 62 11.61 -4.23 -8.40
C TRP A 62 11.25 -3.91 -6.95
N TYR A 63 12.19 -3.36 -6.18
CA TYR A 63 11.96 -2.85 -4.84
C TYR A 63 10.92 -1.70 -4.85
N LEU A 64 11.14 -0.69 -5.69
CA LEU A 64 10.25 0.48 -5.77
C LEU A 64 8.87 0.10 -6.30
N LEU A 65 8.79 -0.86 -7.22
CA LEU A 65 7.51 -1.41 -7.66
C LEU A 65 6.73 -2.02 -6.49
N LEU A 66 7.38 -2.84 -5.66
CA LEU A 66 6.72 -3.44 -4.52
C LEU A 66 6.23 -2.37 -3.53
N ALA A 67 7.06 -1.36 -3.25
CA ALA A 67 6.70 -0.24 -2.39
C ALA A 67 5.49 0.55 -2.94
N GLU A 68 5.48 0.83 -4.25
CA GLU A 68 4.43 1.58 -4.93
C GLU A 68 3.11 0.78 -5.02
N VAL A 69 3.19 -0.53 -5.28
CA VAL A 69 2.03 -1.42 -5.25
C VAL A 69 1.39 -1.41 -3.87
N ILE A 70 2.18 -1.44 -2.80
CA ILE A 70 1.67 -1.36 -1.42
C ILE A 70 1.02 0.01 -1.17
N GLU A 71 1.68 1.10 -1.54
CA GLU A 71 1.18 2.46 -1.31
C GLU A 71 -0.14 2.74 -2.03
N LEU A 72 -0.21 2.46 -3.33
CA LEU A 72 -1.40 2.73 -4.15
C LEU A 72 -2.58 1.79 -3.85
N SER A 73 -2.33 0.73 -3.09
CA SER A 73 -3.36 -0.24 -2.70
C SER A 73 -3.91 -0.04 -1.30
N LYS A 74 -3.45 0.98 -0.57
CA LYS A 74 -3.94 1.29 0.78
C LYS A 74 -5.43 1.70 0.75
N PRO A 75 -6.25 1.19 1.70
CA PRO A 75 -7.62 1.65 1.87
C PRO A 75 -7.63 2.99 2.63
N ARG A 76 -8.62 3.84 2.37
CA ARG A 76 -8.82 5.13 3.07
C ARG A 76 -9.57 4.95 4.39
N LEU A 77 -9.07 4.06 5.25
CA LEU A 77 -9.77 3.60 6.44
C LEU A 77 -9.99 4.70 7.48
N ALA A 78 -8.94 5.46 7.81
CA ALA A 78 -9.00 6.48 8.85
C ALA A 78 -10.10 7.52 8.55
N GLN A 79 -10.14 8.00 7.30
CA GLN A 79 -11.16 8.93 6.82
C GLN A 79 -12.56 8.32 6.84
N ALA A 80 -12.72 7.04 6.47
CA ALA A 80 -14.01 6.35 6.50
C ALA A 80 -14.57 6.23 7.92
N ILE A 81 -13.72 5.86 8.90
CA ILE A 81 -14.12 5.82 10.32
C ILE A 81 -14.46 7.22 10.80
N ALA A 82 -13.59 8.21 10.55
CA ALA A 82 -13.84 9.59 10.98
C ALA A 82 -15.12 10.17 10.39
N GLN A 83 -15.42 9.87 9.12
CA GLN A 83 -16.67 10.27 8.50
C GLN A 83 -17.88 9.64 9.20
N SER A 84 -17.81 8.35 9.55
CA SER A 84 -18.89 7.66 10.25
C SER A 84 -19.13 8.18 11.68
N VAL A 85 -18.10 8.74 12.32
CA VAL A 85 -18.22 9.44 13.60
C VAL A 85 -18.93 10.77 13.40
N ARG A 86 -18.48 11.57 12.42
CA ARG A 86 -19.04 12.89 12.12
C ARG A 86 -20.51 12.87 11.71
N ASP A 87 -20.91 11.92 10.88
CA ASP A 87 -22.30 11.78 10.44
C ASP A 87 -23.18 10.95 11.39
N GLY A 88 -22.61 10.45 12.50
CA GLY A 88 -23.30 9.64 13.50
C GLY A 88 -23.66 8.23 13.04
N SER A 89 -23.35 7.83 11.81
CA SER A 89 -23.67 6.49 11.29
C SER A 89 -22.97 5.37 12.06
N ILE A 90 -21.86 5.68 12.75
CA ILE A 90 -21.14 4.71 13.59
C ILE A 90 -22.01 4.17 14.73
N ALA A 91 -22.94 4.97 15.28
CA ALA A 91 -23.84 4.54 16.36
C ALA A 91 -24.72 3.36 15.90
N TYR A 92 -25.21 3.42 14.65
CA TYR A 92 -25.97 2.32 14.07
C TYR A 92 -25.11 1.09 13.80
N GLN A 93 -23.85 1.27 13.40
CA GLN A 93 -22.93 0.15 13.15
C GLN A 93 -22.58 -0.60 14.45
N LEU A 94 -22.39 0.13 15.55
CA LEU A 94 -22.06 -0.44 16.86
C LEU A 94 -23.20 -1.26 17.49
N THR A 95 -24.46 -0.99 17.13
CA THR A 95 -25.62 -1.78 17.60
C THR A 95 -25.79 -3.10 16.87
N LYS A 96 -25.08 -3.32 15.75
CA LYS A 96 -25.19 -4.56 14.97
C LYS A 96 -24.41 -5.69 15.63
N PRO A 97 -24.83 -6.97 15.46
CA PRO A 97 -24.16 -8.13 16.05
C PRO A 97 -22.88 -8.53 15.29
N TYR A 98 -21.99 -7.57 15.00
CA TYR A 98 -20.65 -7.79 14.46
C TYR A 98 -19.64 -6.87 15.14
N ASN A 99 -18.37 -7.28 15.17
CA ASN A 99 -17.31 -6.40 15.65
C ASN A 99 -17.00 -5.37 14.55
N PHE A 100 -17.11 -4.09 14.90
CA PHE A 100 -16.89 -2.97 13.97
C PHE A 100 -15.49 -3.00 13.34
N LEU A 101 -14.43 -3.21 14.11
CA LEU A 101 -13.06 -3.22 13.58
C LEU A 101 -12.81 -4.41 12.65
N VAL A 102 -13.35 -5.59 12.98
CA VAL A 102 -13.21 -6.76 12.09
C VAL A 102 -14.03 -6.57 10.80
N TYR A 103 -15.17 -5.88 10.88
CA TYR A 103 -15.92 -5.45 9.70
C TYR A 103 -15.07 -4.52 8.82
N GLN A 104 -14.49 -3.46 9.40
CA GLN A 104 -13.64 -2.52 8.68
C GLN A 104 -12.40 -3.19 8.07
N CYS A 105 -11.80 -4.15 8.79
CA CYS A 105 -10.69 -4.95 8.28
C CYS A 105 -11.11 -5.78 7.06
N SER A 106 -12.29 -6.40 7.10
CA SER A 106 -12.81 -7.20 5.98
C SER A 106 -13.08 -6.33 4.74
N VAL A 107 -13.63 -5.12 4.93
CA VAL A 107 -13.83 -4.13 3.86
C VAL A 107 -12.50 -3.65 3.31
N GLY A 108 -11.56 -3.26 4.20
CA GLY A 108 -10.23 -2.80 3.81
C GLY A 108 -9.45 -3.85 3.01
N LEU A 109 -9.49 -5.12 3.43
CA LEU A 109 -8.86 -6.23 2.69
C LEU A 109 -9.48 -6.38 1.30
N GLY A 110 -10.80 -6.29 1.18
CA GLY A 110 -11.48 -6.38 -0.12
C GLY A 110 -11.11 -5.25 -1.07
N ASP A 111 -10.93 -4.03 -0.52
CA ASP A 111 -10.47 -2.85 -1.26
C ASP A 111 -9.00 -2.97 -1.70
N SER A 112 -8.12 -3.37 -0.80
CA SER A 112 -6.69 -3.51 -1.10
C SER A 112 -6.38 -4.68 -2.02
N ALA A 113 -7.02 -5.84 -1.85
CA ALA A 113 -6.64 -7.06 -2.56
C ALA A 113 -6.70 -6.90 -4.09
N LEU A 114 -7.79 -6.32 -4.61
CA LEU A 114 -7.89 -6.10 -6.06
C LEU A 114 -6.89 -5.05 -6.55
N LYS A 115 -6.71 -3.95 -5.81
CA LYS A 115 -5.71 -2.91 -6.14
C LYS A 115 -4.31 -3.48 -6.21
N MET A 116 -3.92 -4.30 -5.23
CA MET A 116 -2.59 -4.91 -5.18
C MET A 116 -2.37 -5.80 -6.39
N VAL A 117 -3.34 -6.65 -6.74
CA VAL A 117 -3.23 -7.54 -7.90
C VAL A 117 -3.13 -6.73 -9.20
N VAL A 118 -4.01 -5.75 -9.40
CA VAL A 118 -4.01 -4.95 -10.64
C VAL A 118 -2.72 -4.12 -10.76
N ASN A 119 -2.33 -3.42 -9.69
CA ASN A 119 -1.10 -2.61 -9.68
C ASN A 119 0.15 -3.48 -9.85
N ALA A 120 0.21 -4.66 -9.24
CA ALA A 120 1.34 -5.58 -9.40
C ALA A 120 1.44 -6.11 -10.84
N ILE A 121 0.32 -6.42 -11.49
CA ILE A 121 0.31 -6.86 -12.89
C ILE A 121 0.72 -5.71 -13.82
N VAL A 122 0.10 -4.54 -13.69
CA VAL A 122 0.35 -3.40 -14.57
C VAL A 122 1.78 -2.86 -14.37
N GLY A 123 2.16 -2.56 -13.13
CA GLY A 123 3.51 -2.08 -12.83
C GLY A 123 4.59 -3.14 -13.07
N GLY A 124 4.29 -4.41 -12.78
CA GLY A 124 5.19 -5.54 -13.07
C GLY A 124 5.44 -5.71 -14.57
N ALA A 125 4.42 -5.56 -15.42
CA ALA A 125 4.60 -5.58 -16.87
C ALA A 125 5.50 -4.43 -17.36
N VAL A 126 5.33 -3.23 -16.80
CA VAL A 126 6.18 -2.07 -17.10
C VAL A 126 7.63 -2.35 -16.70
N ILE A 127 7.89 -2.74 -15.45
CA ILE A 127 9.26 -2.98 -14.97
C ILE A 127 9.90 -4.15 -15.70
N TRP A 128 9.16 -5.22 -15.98
CA TRP A 128 9.66 -6.33 -16.78
C TRP A 128 10.14 -5.82 -18.14
N SER A 129 9.36 -4.99 -18.84
CA SER A 129 9.78 -4.44 -20.13
C SER A 129 11.07 -3.60 -20.09
N ILE A 130 11.44 -3.06 -18.93
CA ILE A 130 12.61 -2.18 -18.75
C ILE A 130 13.85 -2.96 -18.30
N VAL A 131 13.73 -3.83 -17.30
CA VAL A 131 14.89 -4.51 -16.67
C VAL A 131 14.85 -6.04 -16.76
N GLY A 132 13.74 -6.63 -17.23
CA GLY A 132 13.59 -8.08 -17.33
C GLY A 132 12.84 -8.69 -16.14
N PRO A 133 12.86 -10.03 -16.01
CA PRO A 133 11.96 -10.77 -15.11
C PRO A 133 12.16 -10.40 -13.63
N PRO A 134 11.15 -10.64 -12.78
CA PRO A 134 11.24 -10.42 -11.34
C PRO A 134 12.33 -11.27 -10.67
N PRO A 135 12.78 -10.87 -9.47
CA PRO A 135 13.66 -11.66 -8.64
C PRO A 135 13.10 -13.05 -8.34
N ASP A 136 13.98 -13.94 -7.88
CA ASP A 136 13.71 -15.37 -7.73
C ASP A 136 12.36 -15.68 -7.04
N PRO A 137 11.46 -16.45 -7.72
CA PRO A 137 10.15 -16.81 -7.20
C PRO A 137 10.15 -17.54 -5.86
N ARG A 138 11.28 -18.17 -5.46
CA ARG A 138 11.39 -18.90 -4.19
C ARG A 138 11.03 -18.06 -2.97
N TRP A 139 11.25 -16.75 -3.03
CA TRP A 139 11.01 -15.83 -1.92
C TRP A 139 9.63 -15.19 -1.92
N TRP A 140 8.84 -15.37 -2.98
CA TRP A 140 7.50 -14.75 -3.09
C TRP A 140 6.55 -15.12 -1.95
N PRO A 141 6.52 -16.37 -1.41
CA PRO A 141 5.68 -16.68 -0.25
C PRO A 141 6.05 -15.85 0.98
N LEU A 142 7.34 -15.60 1.19
CA LEU A 142 7.83 -14.77 2.29
C LEU A 142 7.44 -13.30 2.06
N VAL A 143 7.60 -12.79 0.85
CA VAL A 143 7.15 -11.43 0.48
C VAL A 143 5.66 -11.28 0.74
N LEU A 144 4.83 -12.23 0.32
CA LEU A 144 3.39 -12.21 0.56
C LEU A 144 3.06 -12.19 2.05
N LEU A 145 3.75 -13.00 2.86
CA LEU A 145 3.58 -13.02 4.31
C LEU A 145 3.92 -11.66 4.94
N LEU A 146 5.04 -11.05 4.54
CA LEU A 146 5.47 -9.74 5.04
C LEU A 146 4.51 -8.63 4.61
N VAL A 147 4.02 -8.68 3.37
CA VAL A 147 3.01 -7.74 2.86
C VAL A 147 1.72 -7.84 3.65
N LEU A 148 1.23 -9.05 3.93
CA LEU A 148 0.03 -9.26 4.75
C LEU A 148 0.23 -8.79 6.20
N GLY A 149 1.40 -9.05 6.79
CA GLY A 149 1.76 -8.56 8.13
C GLY A 149 1.83 -7.04 8.18
N GLY A 150 2.52 -6.42 7.23
CA GLY A 150 2.63 -4.97 7.08
C GLY A 150 1.28 -4.30 6.85
N TRP A 151 0.41 -4.91 6.04
CA TRP A 151 -0.97 -4.45 5.85
C TRP A 151 -1.76 -4.51 7.15
N GLY A 152 -1.60 -5.56 7.96
CA GLY A 152 -2.23 -5.68 9.27
C GLY A 152 -1.78 -4.59 10.25
N ILE A 153 -0.47 -4.29 10.30
CA ILE A 153 0.07 -3.19 11.11
C ILE A 153 -0.49 -1.85 10.62
N TYR A 154 -0.48 -1.61 9.31
CA TYR A 154 -1.05 -0.41 8.70
C TYR A 154 -2.54 -0.23 9.07
N PHE A 155 -3.32 -1.32 9.02
CA PHE A 155 -4.72 -1.32 9.45
C PHE A 155 -4.86 -0.89 10.91
N CYS A 156 -4.05 -1.43 11.82
CA CYS A 156 -4.11 -1.07 13.24
C CYS A 156 -3.83 0.42 13.47
N PHE A 157 -2.77 0.97 12.87
CA PHE A 157 -2.43 2.39 13.00
C PHE A 157 -3.52 3.29 12.40
N THR A 158 -4.02 2.97 11.21
CA THR A 158 -5.06 3.78 10.57
C THR A 158 -6.41 3.66 11.25
N ALA A 159 -6.74 2.52 11.85
CA ALA A 159 -7.91 2.36 12.72
C ALA A 159 -7.79 3.22 13.98
N LEU A 160 -6.62 3.25 14.64
CA LEU A 160 -6.37 4.13 15.78
C LEU A 160 -6.53 5.61 15.41
N ILE A 161 -5.96 6.02 14.27
CA ILE A 161 -6.11 7.38 13.75
C ILE A 161 -7.59 7.69 13.48
N GLY A 162 -8.32 6.78 12.83
CA GLY A 162 -9.76 6.96 12.56
C GLY A 162 -10.61 7.05 13.83
N LEU A 163 -10.30 6.25 14.85
CA LEU A 163 -11.00 6.30 16.14
C LEU A 163 -10.68 7.57 16.94
N ALA A 164 -9.55 8.24 16.69
CA ALA A 164 -9.26 9.55 17.31
C ALA A 164 -10.32 10.61 16.94
N ALA A 165 -11.09 10.41 15.87
CA ALA A 165 -12.20 11.29 15.49
C ALA A 165 -13.28 11.43 16.55
N PHE A 166 -13.43 10.47 17.48
CA PHE A 166 -14.34 10.62 18.62
C PHE A 166 -13.96 11.79 19.55
N VAL A 167 -12.70 12.21 19.51
CA VAL A 167 -12.18 13.34 20.31
C VAL A 167 -11.93 14.56 19.43
N THR A 168 -11.30 14.37 18.27
CA THR A 168 -10.81 15.48 17.44
C THR A 168 -11.73 15.87 16.29
N GLU A 169 -12.73 15.04 15.97
CA GLU A 169 -13.66 15.15 14.82
C GLU A 169 -13.00 15.05 13.43
N GLU A 170 -11.84 15.69 13.25
CA GLU A 170 -11.02 15.67 12.05
C GLU A 170 -9.69 14.93 12.30
N VAL A 171 -9.30 14.05 11.38
CA VAL A 171 -8.12 13.16 11.55
C VAL A 171 -7.10 13.27 10.42
N ARG A 172 -7.37 14.08 9.39
CA ARG A 172 -6.48 14.22 8.22
C ARG A 172 -5.05 14.60 8.58
N ALA A 173 -4.87 15.45 9.60
CA ALA A 173 -3.53 15.85 10.04
C ALA A 173 -2.72 14.66 10.57
N PHE A 174 -3.33 13.78 11.38
CA PHE A 174 -2.69 12.58 11.90
C PHE A 174 -2.34 11.59 10.78
N GLU A 175 -3.27 11.39 9.84
CA GLU A 175 -3.05 10.53 8.67
C GLU A 175 -1.89 11.04 7.81
N TRP A 176 -1.81 12.36 7.58
CA TRP A 176 -0.72 12.98 6.83
C TRP A 176 0.63 12.83 7.52
N ILE A 177 0.70 13.08 8.83
CA ILE A 177 1.94 12.89 9.61
C ILE A 177 2.40 11.45 9.51
N TYR A 178 1.49 10.48 9.73
CA TYR A 178 1.78 9.06 9.62
C TYR A 178 2.28 8.67 8.21
N GLN A 179 1.64 9.18 7.16
CA GLN A 179 2.07 8.93 5.78
C GLN A 179 3.49 9.47 5.53
N LYS A 180 3.81 10.69 6.00
CA LYS A 180 5.15 11.26 5.80
C LYS A 180 6.22 10.52 6.59
N LEU A 181 5.92 10.03 7.79
CA LEU A 181 6.84 9.16 8.53
C LEU A 181 7.15 7.89 7.74
N ILE A 182 6.14 7.23 7.17
CA ILE A 182 6.35 6.05 6.32
C ILE A 182 7.15 6.40 5.06
N PHE A 183 6.94 7.56 4.44
CA PHE A 183 7.66 7.92 3.22
C PHE A 183 9.14 8.18 3.47
N ILE A 184 9.46 8.79 4.62
CA ILE A 184 10.83 9.17 5.00
C ILE A 184 11.58 7.99 5.63
N LEU A 185 10.91 7.16 6.43
CA LEU A 185 11.55 6.10 7.21
C LEU A 185 11.30 4.69 6.66
N GLY A 186 10.26 4.51 5.86
CA GLY A 186 9.81 3.21 5.34
C GLY A 186 10.41 2.83 4.00
N GLY A 187 11.40 3.57 3.50
CA GLY A 187 12.11 3.22 2.27
C GLY A 187 11.36 3.48 0.96
N PHE A 188 10.21 4.17 1.01
CA PHE A 188 9.38 4.39 -0.18
C PHE A 188 10.08 5.16 -1.30
N LEU A 189 10.81 6.24 -0.97
CA LEU A 189 11.50 7.07 -1.96
C LEU A 189 12.91 6.56 -2.31
N ILE A 190 13.58 5.98 -1.32
CA ILE A 190 14.97 5.55 -1.41
C ILE A 190 15.05 4.20 -0.67
N PRO A 191 15.58 3.14 -1.32
CA PRO A 191 15.81 1.86 -0.68
C PRO A 191 16.50 2.00 0.68
N LEU A 192 16.04 1.21 1.66
CA LEU A 192 16.56 1.26 3.04
C LEU A 192 18.06 0.96 3.11
N ASP A 193 18.58 0.15 2.19
CA ASP A 193 20.01 -0.17 2.08
C ASP A 193 20.89 1.06 1.84
N LEU A 194 20.31 2.15 1.34
CA LEU A 194 21.02 3.42 1.09
C LEU A 194 20.95 4.40 2.25
N TYR A 195 20.26 4.06 3.35
CA TYR A 195 20.18 4.93 4.51
C TYR A 195 21.52 4.97 5.26
N PRO A 196 21.80 6.03 6.04
CA PRO A 196 22.94 6.05 6.93
C PRO A 196 22.91 4.86 7.89
N ALA A 197 24.08 4.33 8.27
CA ALA A 197 24.20 3.13 9.10
C ALA A 197 23.43 3.18 10.44
N TRP A 198 23.18 4.38 11.00
CA TRP A 198 22.41 4.56 12.23
C TRP A 198 20.88 4.43 12.03
N LEU A 199 20.41 4.44 10.79
CA LEU A 199 18.99 4.36 10.41
C LEU A 199 18.66 3.09 9.62
N GLN A 200 19.67 2.31 9.22
CA GLN A 200 19.44 0.99 8.61
C GLN A 200 18.85 0.03 9.67
N PRO A 201 17.87 -0.83 9.29
CA PRO A 201 17.20 -1.78 10.18
C PRO A 201 18.08 -2.94 10.66
#